data_AF-A0A6G9SLC0-F1
#
_entry.id   AF-A0A6G9SLC0-F1
#
_cell.length_a   1.000
_cell.length_b   1.000
_cell.length_c   1.000
_cell.angle_alpha   90.00
_cell.angle_beta   90.00
_cell.angle_gamma   90.00
#
_symmetry.space_group_name_H-M   'P 1'
#
loop_
_entity.id
_entity.type
_entity.pdbx_description
1 polymer ?
#
loop_
_entity_poly.entity_id
_entity_poly.type
_entity_poly.pdbx_seq_one_letter_code
_entity_poly.pdbx_strand_id
1 'polypeptide(L)'
;MELTSKFTGARSEVPDDSLGMGIVRLVGESENKAGELAKNLINKAKAELTDALIQRKVLEFIETIVVYKFPNLSREEIETMLNLNLLKKTRVYQEAKAEGEEEGELKAKLKILPKLVQRGLSIQEISDLLDLDDETIRKALED
;
A
#
# COMPACT_ATOMS: atom_id res chain seq x y z
N MET A 1 42.02 -23.83 42.48
CA MET A 1 41.06 -24.80 41.89
C MET A 1 39.79 -24.62 42.70
N GLU A 2 38.67 -24.09 42.22
CA GLU A 2 38.08 -23.93 40.88
C GLU A 2 37.42 -22.52 40.87
N LEU A 3 37.64 -21.57 39.95
CA LEU A 3 37.29 -21.49 38.52
C LEU A 3 35.96 -22.12 38.12
N THR A 4 34.89 -21.32 38.18
CA THR A 4 33.74 -21.22 37.23
C THR A 4 32.67 -20.36 37.93
N SER A 5 31.98 -19.39 37.34
CA SER A 5 31.70 -19.07 35.94
C SER A 5 31.43 -17.56 35.84
N LYS A 6 32.26 -16.84 35.08
CA LYS A 6 31.93 -15.53 34.52
C LYS A 6 31.04 -15.78 33.30
N PHE A 7 29.73 -15.58 33.43
CA PHE A 7 28.82 -15.46 32.28
C PHE A 7 27.60 -14.61 32.66
N THR A 8 27.82 -13.32 32.93
CA THR A 8 26.78 -12.31 32.74
C THR A 8 27.17 -11.49 31.53
N GLY A 9 26.94 -12.08 30.35
CA GLY A 9 26.84 -11.28 29.13
C GLY A 9 25.69 -10.29 29.35
N ALA A 10 25.98 -9.00 29.18
CA ALA A 10 24.99 -7.94 29.25
C ALA A 10 23.90 -8.21 28.21
N ARG A 11 22.82 -8.86 28.64
CA ARG A 11 21.55 -8.82 27.91
C ARG A 11 21.08 -7.40 28.09
N SER A 12 21.25 -6.56 27.07
CA SER A 12 20.56 -5.28 27.02
C SER A 12 19.08 -5.60 27.20
N GLU A 13 18.55 -5.33 28.39
CA GLU A 13 17.13 -5.44 28.65
C GLU A 13 16.47 -4.45 27.70
N VAL A 14 15.83 -4.97 26.65
CA VAL A 14 15.00 -4.15 25.78
C VAL A 14 13.91 -3.59 26.67
N PRO A 15 13.82 -2.26 26.86
CA PRO A 15 12.79 -1.71 27.71
C PRO A 15 11.42 -2.22 27.26
N ASP A 16 10.54 -2.55 28.21
CA ASP A 16 9.17 -2.97 27.88
C ASP A 16 8.43 -1.91 27.06
N ASP A 17 8.85 -0.65 27.14
CA ASP A 17 8.32 0.44 26.32
C ASP A 17 9.13 0.71 25.03
N SER A 18 10.10 -0.11 24.65
CA SER A 18 10.86 0.12 23.41
C SER A 18 9.95 0.08 22.17
N LEU A 19 10.34 0.82 21.12
CA LEU A 19 9.64 0.80 19.83
C LEU A 19 9.49 -0.62 19.27
N GLY A 20 10.55 -1.44 19.37
CA GLY A 20 10.53 -2.84 18.93
C GLY A 20 9.51 -3.69 19.68
N MET A 21 9.46 -3.59 21.01
CA MET A 21 8.45 -4.32 21.81
C MET A 21 7.03 -3.82 21.53
N GLY A 22 6.87 -2.53 21.28
CA GLY A 22 5.60 -1.96 20.84
C GLY A 22 5.10 -2.57 19.52
N ILE A 23 5.98 -2.73 18.54
CA ILE A 23 5.65 -3.37 17.26
C ILE A 23 5.28 -4.85 17.45
N VAL A 24 6.01 -5.59 18.30
CA VAL A 24 5.65 -6.98 18.63
C VAL A 24 4.27 -7.06 19.29
N ARG A 25 3.97 -6.15 20.22
CA ARG A 25 2.62 -6.06 20.82
C ARG A 25 1.55 -5.78 19.79
N LEU A 26 1.80 -4.91 18.82
CA LEU A 26 0.84 -4.57 17.77
C LEU A 26 0.38 -5.80 16.98
N VAL A 27 1.26 -6.77 16.73
CA VAL A 27 0.91 -8.02 16.04
C VAL A 27 -0.19 -8.78 16.78
N GLY A 28 -0.07 -8.91 18.11
CA GLY A 28 -1.01 -9.66 18.96
C GLY A 28 -2.20 -8.85 19.52
N GLU A 29 -2.20 -7.53 19.37
CA GLU A 29 -3.22 -6.64 19.95
C GLU A 29 -4.60 -6.79 19.28
N SER A 30 -5.67 -6.58 20.04
CA SER A 30 -7.04 -6.63 19.51
C SER A 30 -7.36 -5.46 18.57
N GLU A 31 -8.22 -5.67 17.57
CA GLU A 31 -8.57 -4.66 16.56
C GLU A 31 -9.00 -3.31 17.16
N ASN A 32 -9.82 -3.32 18.21
CA ASN A 32 -10.30 -2.11 18.88
C ASN A 32 -9.19 -1.28 19.57
N LYS A 33 -8.01 -1.85 19.83
CA LYS A 33 -6.86 -1.17 20.45
C LYS A 33 -5.70 -0.97 19.48
N ALA A 34 -5.61 -1.80 18.44
CA ALA A 34 -4.49 -1.81 17.52
C ALA A 34 -4.34 -0.51 16.73
N GLY A 35 -5.45 0.16 16.38
CA GLY A 35 -5.40 1.46 15.69
C GLY A 35 -4.70 2.54 16.52
N GLU A 36 -5.08 2.68 17.80
CA GLU A 36 -4.44 3.64 18.72
C GLU A 36 -2.99 3.27 19.02
N LEU A 37 -2.70 1.98 19.22
CA LEU A 37 -1.32 1.52 19.40
C LEU A 37 -0.46 1.83 18.18
N ALA A 38 -0.96 1.60 16.96
CA ALA A 38 -0.24 1.90 15.73
C ALA A 38 0.05 3.41 15.58
N LYS A 39 -0.93 4.28 15.85
CA LYS A 39 -0.72 5.74 15.88
C LYS A 39 0.41 6.13 16.82
N ASN A 40 0.41 5.58 18.04
CA ASN A 40 1.44 5.86 19.03
C ASN A 40 2.83 5.40 18.56
N LEU A 41 2.93 4.21 17.97
CA LEU A 41 4.19 3.69 17.42
C LEU A 41 4.70 4.52 16.24
N ILE A 42 3.80 5.00 15.38
CA ILE A 42 4.14 5.92 14.28
C ILE A 42 4.73 7.22 14.82
N ASN A 43 4.08 7.83 15.82
CA ASN A 43 4.58 9.07 16.42
C ASN A 43 5.92 8.86 17.12
N LYS A 44 6.08 7.74 17.82
CA LYS A 44 7.34 7.34 18.46
C LYS A 44 8.46 7.13 17.44
N ALA A 45 8.19 6.40 16.35
CA ALA A 45 9.14 6.20 15.26
C ALA A 45 9.56 7.53 14.61
N LYS A 46 8.62 8.47 14.39
CA LYS A 46 8.92 9.82 13.86
C LYS A 46 9.79 10.64 14.81
N ALA A 47 9.66 10.46 16.12
CA ALA A 47 10.39 11.21 17.14
C ALA A 47 11.78 10.62 17.45
N GLU A 48 11.90 9.29 17.50
CA GLU A 48 13.11 8.59 17.97
C GLU A 48 14.07 8.23 16.83
N LEU A 49 13.59 8.03 15.61
CA LEU A 49 14.42 7.61 14.47
C LEU A 49 14.86 8.81 13.65
N THR A 50 16.16 9.11 13.67
CA THR A 50 16.75 10.23 12.92
C THR A 50 17.15 9.86 11.49
N ASP A 51 17.48 8.59 11.25
CA ASP A 51 17.76 8.09 9.90
C ASP A 51 16.45 7.95 9.12
N ALA A 52 16.33 8.71 8.02
CA ALA A 52 15.10 8.79 7.24
C ALA A 52 14.73 7.46 6.56
N LEU A 53 15.73 6.64 6.18
CA LEU A 53 15.49 5.34 5.55
C LEU A 53 14.98 4.34 6.58
N ILE A 54 15.60 4.28 7.76
CA ILE A 54 15.15 3.43 8.86
C ILE A 54 13.76 3.85 9.32
N GLN A 55 13.54 5.16 9.52
CA GLN A 55 12.24 5.69 9.90
C GLN A 55 11.16 5.28 8.90
N ARG A 56 11.40 5.49 7.59
CA ARG A 56 10.47 5.09 6.54
C ARG A 56 10.16 3.59 6.58
N LYS A 57 11.17 2.72 6.68
CA LYS A 57 10.97 1.26 6.73
C LYS A 57 10.18 0.82 7.96
N VAL A 58 10.41 1.44 9.11
CA VAL A 58 9.66 1.14 10.35
C VAL A 58 8.20 1.56 10.20
N LEU A 59 7.94 2.75 9.64
CA LEU A 59 6.57 3.20 9.41
C LEU A 59 5.83 2.33 8.39
N GLU A 60 6.47 1.95 7.29
CA GLU A 60 5.94 0.99 6.30
C GLU A 60 5.62 -0.37 6.94
N PHE A 61 6.45 -0.82 7.89
CA PHE A 61 6.21 -2.08 8.59
C PHE A 61 5.01 -2.01 9.56
N ILE A 62 4.89 -0.94 10.35
CA ILE A 62 3.73 -0.71 11.22
C ILE A 62 2.44 -0.69 10.39
N GLU A 63 2.45 0.04 9.28
CA GLU A 63 1.32 0.12 8.36
C GLU A 63 0.96 -1.24 7.76
N THR A 64 1.96 -2.04 7.37
CA THR A 64 1.75 -3.41 6.87
C THR A 64 1.02 -4.27 7.90
N ILE A 65 1.45 -4.24 9.17
CA ILE A 65 0.77 -4.99 10.24
C ILE A 65 -0.69 -4.56 10.38
N VAL A 66 -0.98 -3.26 10.28
CA VAL A 66 -2.34 -2.72 10.34
C VAL A 66 -3.18 -3.21 9.16
N VAL A 67 -2.66 -3.16 7.92
CA VAL A 67 -3.37 -3.68 6.73
C VAL A 67 -3.75 -5.14 6.90
N TYR A 68 -2.84 -5.99 7.40
CA TYR A 68 -3.15 -7.40 7.64
C TYR A 68 -4.15 -7.61 8.78
N LYS A 69 -4.14 -6.75 9.80
CA LYS A 69 -5.06 -6.84 10.93
C LYS A 69 -6.47 -6.36 10.60
N PHE A 70 -6.62 -5.44 9.65
CA PHE A 70 -7.91 -4.88 9.25
C PHE A 70 -8.24 -5.18 7.78
N PRO A 71 -8.45 -6.45 7.40
CA PRO A 71 -8.65 -6.84 5.99
C PRO A 71 -9.92 -6.25 5.36
N ASN A 72 -10.88 -5.82 6.20
CA ASN A 72 -12.13 -5.22 5.76
C ASN A 72 -12.07 -3.70 5.64
N LEU A 73 -11.00 -3.06 6.12
CA LEU A 73 -10.81 -1.62 5.94
C LEU A 73 -10.14 -1.34 4.61
N SER A 74 -10.67 -0.34 3.92
CA SER A 74 -10.01 0.23 2.75
C SER A 74 -8.69 0.88 3.15
N ARG A 75 -7.82 1.04 2.17
CA ARG A 75 -6.55 1.75 2.34
C ARG A 75 -6.76 3.17 2.85
N GLU A 76 -7.78 3.87 2.36
CA GLU A 76 -8.08 5.25 2.78
C GLU A 76 -8.52 5.33 4.24
N GLU A 77 -9.32 4.37 4.70
CA GLU A 77 -9.71 4.25 6.10
C GLU A 77 -8.49 3.99 7.00
N ILE A 78 -7.54 3.16 6.54
CA ILE A 78 -6.29 2.92 7.26
C ILE A 78 -5.41 4.17 7.28
N GLU A 79 -5.21 4.86 6.15
CA GLU A 79 -4.42 6.11 6.08
C GLU A 79 -5.02 7.17 7.02
N THR A 80 -6.35 7.28 7.04
CA THR A 80 -7.09 8.19 7.92
C THR A 80 -6.92 7.79 9.38
N MET A 81 -7.06 6.50 9.69
CA MET A 81 -6.83 5.97 11.03
C MET A 81 -5.42 6.27 11.50
N LEU A 82 -4.40 6.10 10.66
CA LEU A 82 -3.00 6.28 11.07
C LEU A 82 -2.51 7.72 10.98
N ASN A 83 -3.31 8.62 10.39
CA ASN A 83 -2.89 9.96 9.97
C ASN A 83 -1.53 9.90 9.22
N LEU A 84 -1.44 8.95 8.30
CA LEU A 84 -0.20 8.54 7.65
C LEU A 84 -0.51 8.18 6.21
N ASN A 85 0.22 8.78 5.27
CA ASN A 85 0.02 8.57 3.83
C ASN A 85 1.33 8.09 3.20
N LEU A 86 1.72 6.85 3.54
CA LEU A 86 2.98 6.26 3.10
C LEU A 86 2.81 5.30 1.93
N LEU A 87 1.68 4.58 1.85
CA LEU A 87 1.45 3.55 0.83
C LEU A 87 1.55 4.08 -0.60
N LYS A 88 1.07 5.32 -0.83
CA LYS A 88 1.12 5.98 -2.14
C LYS A 88 2.54 6.30 -2.63
N LYS A 89 3.55 6.17 -1.76
CA LYS A 89 4.96 6.46 -2.05
C LYS A 89 5.79 5.22 -2.41
N THR A 90 5.21 4.03 -2.37
CA THR A 90 5.92 2.82 -2.79
C THR A 90 5.97 2.73 -4.31
N ARG A 91 7.12 2.31 -4.88
CA ARG A 91 7.30 2.17 -6.33
C ARG A 91 6.25 1.22 -6.94
N VAL A 92 6.01 0.10 -6.26
CA VAL A 92 5.01 -0.91 -6.67
C VAL A 92 3.60 -0.32 -6.74
N TYR A 93 3.21 0.52 -5.79
CA TYR A 93 1.90 1.19 -5.84
C TYR A 93 1.81 2.17 -7.01
N GLN A 94 2.87 2.92 -7.30
CA GLN A 94 2.88 3.89 -8.39
C GLN A 94 2.82 3.20 -9.75
N GLU A 95 3.54 2.10 -9.91
CA GLU A 95 3.49 1.25 -11.11
C GLU A 95 2.10 0.66 -11.29
N ALA A 96 1.55 0.00 -10.27
CA ALA A 96 0.21 -0.57 -10.33
C ALA A 96 -0.88 0.49 -10.60
N LYS A 97 -0.72 1.71 -10.07
CA LYS A 97 -1.62 2.83 -10.35
C LYS A 97 -1.51 3.27 -11.81
N ALA A 98 -0.29 3.43 -12.34
CA ALA A 98 -0.07 3.84 -13.72
C ALA A 98 -0.62 2.80 -14.72
N GLU A 99 -0.34 1.51 -14.49
CA GLU A 99 -0.91 0.41 -15.28
C GLU A 99 -2.45 0.42 -15.22
N GLY A 100 -3.02 0.64 -14.04
CA GLY A 100 -4.47 0.74 -13.87
C GLY A 100 -5.10 1.95 -14.56
N GLU A 101 -4.41 3.08 -14.64
CA GLU A 101 -4.85 4.27 -15.38
C GLU A 101 -4.85 4.00 -16.89
N GLU A 102 -3.80 3.36 -17.43
CA GLU A 102 -3.69 2.96 -18.83
C GLU A 102 -4.79 1.93 -19.21
N GLU A 103 -4.95 0.88 -18.40
CA GLU A 103 -6.04 -0.09 -18.60
C GLU A 103 -7.43 0.56 -18.51
N GLY A 104 -7.60 1.51 -17.59
CA GLY A 104 -8.85 2.23 -17.38
C GLY A 104 -9.23 3.09 -18.57
N GLU A 105 -8.26 3.81 -19.15
CA GLU A 105 -8.43 4.59 -20.36
C GLU A 105 -8.84 3.71 -21.54
N LEU A 106 -8.12 2.59 -21.75
CA LEU A 106 -8.44 1.64 -22.81
C LEU A 106 -9.86 1.08 -22.63
N LYS A 107 -10.20 0.59 -21.43
CA LYS A 107 -11.56 0.07 -21.12
C LYS A 107 -12.65 1.12 -21.38
N ALA A 108 -12.38 2.40 -21.07
CA ALA A 108 -13.33 3.48 -21.34
C ALA A 108 -13.52 3.72 -22.84
N LYS A 109 -12.43 3.75 -23.62
CA LYS A 109 -12.46 3.86 -25.09
C LYS A 109 -13.21 2.67 -25.72
N LEU A 110 -12.96 1.44 -25.26
CA LEU A 110 -13.67 0.26 -25.79
C LEU A 110 -15.16 0.27 -25.46
N LYS A 111 -15.54 0.70 -24.25
CA LYS A 111 -16.95 0.72 -23.80
C LYS A 111 -17.83 1.68 -24.61
N ILE A 112 -17.27 2.70 -25.24
CA ILE A 112 -18.03 3.64 -26.08
C ILE A 112 -18.23 3.13 -27.52
N LEU A 113 -17.44 2.15 -27.98
CA LEU A 113 -17.46 1.67 -29.38
C LEU A 113 -18.85 1.32 -29.91
N PRO A 114 -19.71 0.56 -29.21
CA PRO A 114 -21.03 0.20 -29.74
C PRO A 114 -21.91 1.43 -30.02
N LYS A 115 -21.78 2.48 -29.20
CA LYS A 115 -22.53 3.73 -29.38
C LYS A 115 -22.00 4.57 -30.55
N LEU A 116 -20.71 4.48 -30.86
CA LEU A 116 -20.11 5.16 -32.01
C LEU A 116 -20.52 4.48 -33.32
N VAL A 117 -20.49 3.15 -33.36
CA VAL A 117 -20.98 2.36 -34.50
C VAL A 117 -22.47 2.58 -34.71
N GLN A 118 -23.29 2.58 -33.66
CA GLN A 118 -24.73 2.91 -33.77
C GLN A 118 -25.00 4.31 -34.32
N ARG A 119 -24.05 5.25 -34.16
CA ARG A 119 -24.13 6.60 -34.74
C ARG A 119 -23.63 6.66 -36.18
N GLY A 120 -23.24 5.53 -36.76
CA GLY A 120 -22.83 5.42 -38.16
C GLY A 120 -21.36 5.75 -38.41
N LEU A 121 -20.53 5.88 -37.36
CA LEU A 121 -19.10 6.09 -37.55
C LEU A 121 -18.46 4.81 -38.10
N SER A 122 -17.59 4.97 -39.08
CA SER A 122 -16.75 3.90 -39.62
C SER A 122 -15.62 3.53 -38.65
N ILE A 123 -15.06 2.33 -38.81
CA ILE A 123 -13.93 1.86 -37.99
C ILE A 123 -12.74 2.83 -38.09
N GLN A 124 -12.46 3.36 -39.29
CA GLN A 124 -11.37 4.32 -39.49
C GLN A 124 -11.60 5.62 -38.71
N GLU A 125 -12.82 6.18 -38.75
CA GLU A 125 -13.15 7.39 -37.98
C GLU A 125 -13.07 7.16 -36.47
N ILE A 126 -13.42 5.96 -36.01
CA ILE A 126 -13.32 5.58 -34.61
C ILE A 126 -11.85 5.39 -34.19
N SER A 127 -11.04 4.76 -35.04
CA SER A 127 -9.58 4.62 -34.87
C SER A 127 -8.93 5.98 -34.68
N ASP A 128 -9.18 6.91 -35.59
CA ASP A 128 -8.64 8.28 -35.53
C ASP A 128 -9.15 9.04 -34.29
N LEU A 129 -10.43 8.86 -33.91
CA LEU A 129 -11.04 9.57 -32.77
C LEU A 129 -10.53 9.09 -31.41
N LEU A 130 -10.30 7.79 -31.26
CA LEU A 130 -9.94 7.17 -29.98
C LEU A 130 -8.45 6.85 -29.86
N ASP A 131 -7.68 7.08 -30.93
CA ASP A 131 -6.27 6.68 -31.05
C ASP A 131 -6.10 5.20 -30.70
N LEU A 132 -6.89 4.37 -31.38
CA LEU A 132 -6.89 2.91 -31.24
C LEU A 132 -6.69 2.29 -32.60
N ASP A 133 -5.96 1.17 -32.67
CA ASP A 133 -5.82 0.44 -33.91
C ASP A 133 -7.11 -0.30 -34.31
N ASP A 134 -7.28 -0.49 -35.62
CA ASP A 134 -8.44 -1.15 -36.21
C ASP A 134 -8.68 -2.58 -35.69
N GLU A 135 -7.62 -3.32 -35.37
CA GLU A 135 -7.71 -4.71 -34.91
C GLU A 135 -8.32 -4.77 -33.50
N THR A 136 -7.84 -3.92 -32.59
CA THR A 136 -8.39 -3.74 -31.26
C THR A 136 -9.87 -3.36 -31.29
N ILE A 137 -10.26 -2.43 -32.17
CA ILE A 137 -11.66 -2.00 -32.33
C ILE A 137 -12.54 -3.15 -32.82
N ARG A 138 -12.09 -3.89 -33.85
CA ARG A 138 -12.85 -5.02 -34.41
C ARG A 138 -13.06 -6.11 -33.38
N LYS A 139 -11.98 -6.52 -32.72
CA LYS A 139 -12.04 -7.55 -31.68
C LYS A 139 -13.00 -7.19 -30.55
N ALA A 140 -12.97 -5.93 -30.09
CA ALA A 140 -13.86 -5.46 -29.03
C ALA A 140 -15.34 -5.35 -29.44
N LEU A 141 -15.65 -5.37 -30.74
CA LEU A 141 -17.02 -5.36 -31.27
C LEU A 141 -17.53 -6.77 -31.63
N GLU A 142 -16.64 -7.78 -31.64
CA GLU A 142 -16.97 -9.18 -31.91
C GLU A 142 -17.35 -9.98 -30.65
N ASP A 143 -16.97 -9.49 -29.46
CA ASP A 143 -17.35 -10.00 -28.13
C ASP A 143 -18.79 -9.59 -27.71
#